data_AF-A0A9D5YXW0-F1
#
_entry.id   AF-A0A9D5YXW0-F1
#
_cell.length_a   1.000
_cell.length_b   1.000
_cell.length_c   1.000
_cell.angle_alpha   90.00
_cell.angle_beta   90.00
_cell.angle_gamma   90.00
#
_symmetry.space_group_name_H-M   'P 1'
#
loop_
_entity.id
_entity.type
_entity.pdbx_description
1 polymer ?
#
loop_
_entity_poly.entity_id
_entity_poly.type
_entity_poly.pdbx_seq_one_letter_code
_entity_poly.pdbx_strand_id
1 'polypeptide(L)'
;MRPPVRRGRGFELWSDAWLWVAAAPSPAPRADSPEMPLGVDLGLLRVGANCETLSGGIVWMAGTAHERHGATTGQVWVPDGGAPGPVRTAVVADPHVPTFFSERSVLPISQVREVLAEFVMEDSGERPRSVSWVAGQLDGSRMDEPRPPASLTSDDPWA
;
A
#
# COMPACT_ATOMS: atom_id res chain seq x y z
N MET A 1 37.43 1.80 -19.94
CA MET A 1 37.38 2.74 -18.80
C MET A 1 36.07 2.53 -18.06
N ARG A 2 36.12 2.12 -16.79
CA ARG A 2 34.96 2.07 -15.87
C ARG A 2 35.09 3.24 -14.88
N PRO A 3 34.04 3.98 -14.53
CA PRO A 3 34.14 4.97 -13.47
C PRO A 3 34.17 4.27 -12.10
N PRO A 4 34.79 4.88 -11.07
CA PRO A 4 34.86 4.30 -9.75
C PRO A 4 33.55 4.54 -8.99
N VAL A 5 32.94 3.49 -8.44
CA VAL A 5 31.85 3.65 -7.48
C VAL A 5 32.49 3.90 -6.11
N ARG A 6 32.30 5.12 -5.61
CA ARG A 6 32.74 5.56 -4.27
C ARG A 6 32.00 4.77 -3.19
N ARG A 7 32.74 4.17 -2.26
CA ARG A 7 32.24 3.78 -0.95
C ARG A 7 32.10 5.05 -0.10
N GLY A 8 30.87 5.53 0.07
CA GLY A 8 30.51 6.55 1.05
C GLY A 8 29.39 6.02 1.95
N ARG A 9 29.55 6.14 3.27
CA ARG A 9 28.44 5.97 4.21
C ARG A 9 27.48 7.16 4.00
N GLY A 10 26.28 6.88 3.54
CA GLY A 10 25.20 7.84 3.33
C GLY A 10 24.03 7.09 2.72
N PHE A 11 22.83 7.29 3.27
CA PHE A 11 21.54 6.74 2.84
C PHE A 11 21.55 6.29 1.37
N GLU A 12 21.65 4.99 1.14
CA GLU A 12 21.58 4.41 -0.21
C GLU A 12 20.27 4.84 -0.85
N LEU A 13 20.36 5.30 -2.11
CA LEU A 13 19.22 5.58 -2.96
C LEU A 13 18.47 4.27 -3.16
N TRP A 14 17.39 4.07 -2.41
CA TRP A 14 16.47 2.97 -2.65
C TRP A 14 15.89 3.15 -4.06
N SER A 15 16.00 2.13 -4.90
CA SER A 15 15.38 2.09 -6.24
C SER A 15 13.85 1.89 -6.15
N ASP A 16 13.22 2.66 -5.26
CA ASP A 16 11.81 2.50 -4.92
C ASP A 16 10.96 3.50 -5.69
N ALA A 17 9.85 3.00 -6.24
CA ALA A 17 8.85 3.80 -6.92
C ALA A 17 7.53 3.76 -6.18
N TRP A 18 6.80 4.88 -6.20
CA TRP A 18 5.59 5.09 -5.43
C TRP A 18 4.50 5.69 -6.30
N LEU A 19 3.29 5.17 -6.15
CA LEU A 19 2.13 5.69 -6.86
C LEU A 19 0.89 5.64 -5.96
N TRP A 20 0.11 6.71 -6.03
CA TRP A 20 -1.23 6.78 -5.45
C TRP A 20 -2.23 6.88 -6.59
N VAL A 21 -3.25 6.03 -6.57
CA VAL A 21 -4.34 6.01 -7.55
C VAL A 21 -5.65 6.05 -6.79
N ALA A 22 -6.51 7.02 -7.12
CA ALA A 22 -7.86 7.10 -6.57
C ALA A 22 -8.86 6.86 -7.69
N ALA A 23 -9.93 6.12 -7.40
CA ALA A 23 -11.05 5.90 -8.33
C ALA A 23 -12.38 6.13 -7.61
N ALA A 24 -13.33 6.75 -8.32
CA ALA A 24 -14.66 7.06 -7.82
C ALA A 24 -15.68 6.13 -8.48
N PRO A 25 -16.71 5.64 -7.76
CA PRO A 25 -17.76 4.85 -8.36
C PRO A 25 -18.51 5.68 -9.41
N SER A 26 -18.59 5.15 -10.63
CA SER A 26 -19.38 5.72 -11.73
C SER A 26 -20.86 5.27 -11.66
N PRO A 27 -21.85 6.16 -11.91
CA PRO A 27 -21.71 7.58 -12.22
C PRO A 27 -21.58 8.44 -10.95
N ALA A 28 -20.70 9.43 -10.99
CA ALA A 28 -20.60 10.47 -9.97
C ALA A 28 -21.99 11.11 -9.71
N PRO A 29 -22.31 11.47 -8.45
CA PRO A 29 -23.59 12.10 -8.13
C PRO A 29 -23.80 13.38 -8.96
N ARG A 30 -25.04 13.59 -9.43
CA ARG A 30 -25.41 14.76 -10.25
C ARG A 30 -25.06 16.05 -9.51
N ALA A 31 -24.51 17.01 -10.25
CA ALA A 31 -24.06 18.33 -9.78
C ALA A 31 -25.17 19.22 -9.17
N ASP A 32 -26.42 18.77 -9.15
CA ASP A 32 -27.59 19.55 -8.73
C ASP A 32 -27.88 19.44 -7.23
N SER A 33 -27.09 18.67 -6.48
CA SER A 33 -27.22 18.57 -5.02
C SER A 33 -26.29 19.58 -4.33
N PRO A 34 -26.80 20.58 -3.60
CA PRO A 34 -26.00 21.62 -2.94
C PRO A 34 -25.29 21.16 -1.66
N GLU A 35 -25.44 19.88 -1.29
CA GLU A 35 -24.54 19.26 -0.30
C GLU A 35 -23.19 19.05 -0.97
N MET A 36 -22.21 19.90 -0.63
CA MET A 36 -20.80 19.62 -0.87
C MET A 36 -20.52 18.16 -0.46
N PRO A 37 -20.15 17.25 -1.37
CA PRO A 37 -19.88 15.87 -1.02
C PRO A 37 -18.52 15.83 -0.31
N LEU A 38 -18.52 16.18 0.98
CA LEU A 38 -17.40 15.97 1.89
C LEU A 38 -17.15 14.47 2.13
N GLY A 39 -18.05 13.60 1.66
CA GLY A 39 -17.81 12.17 1.48
C GLY A 39 -17.55 11.89 0.00
N VAL A 40 -16.31 12.06 -0.45
CA VAL A 40 -15.93 11.51 -1.75
C VAL A 40 -15.84 10.00 -1.59
N ASP A 41 -16.66 9.29 -2.36
CA ASP A 41 -16.83 7.84 -2.30
C ASP A 41 -15.67 7.08 -2.95
N LEU A 42 -14.44 7.50 -2.69
CA LEU A 42 -13.27 7.03 -3.41
C LEU A 42 -12.69 5.79 -2.76
N GLY A 43 -12.46 4.76 -3.56
CA GLY A 43 -11.40 3.82 -3.24
C GLY A 43 -10.05 4.48 -3.47
N LEU A 44 -9.11 4.27 -2.55
CA LEU A 44 -7.73 4.72 -2.73
C LEU A 44 -6.80 3.50 -2.75
N LEU A 45 -6.00 3.39 -3.79
CA LEU A 45 -4.95 2.41 -3.93
C LEU A 45 -3.58 3.09 -3.81
N ARG A 46 -2.79 2.69 -2.82
CA ARG A 46 -1.38 3.07 -2.65
C ARG A 46 -0.52 1.89 -3.07
N VAL A 47 0.51 2.17 -3.87
CA VAL A 47 1.50 1.17 -4.30
C VAL A 47 2.90 1.66 -3.99
N GLY A 48 3.68 0.80 -3.35
CA GLY A 48 5.13 0.89 -3.27
C GLY A 48 5.77 -0.25 -4.04
N ALA A 49 6.87 -0.01 -4.73
CA ALA A 49 7.57 -1.02 -5.51
C ALA A 49 9.08 -0.93 -5.27
N ASN A 50 9.71 -2.08 -5.05
CA ASN A 50 11.15 -2.24 -5.04
C ASN A 50 11.57 -2.84 -6.39
N CYS A 51 12.19 -2.02 -7.23
CA CYS A 51 12.52 -2.40 -8.60
C CYS A 51 13.70 -3.39 -8.69
N GLU A 52 14.55 -3.46 -7.67
CA GLU A 52 15.68 -4.39 -7.62
C GLU A 52 15.23 -5.82 -7.38
N THR A 53 14.22 -5.99 -6.53
CA THR A 53 13.63 -7.30 -6.19
C THR A 53 12.40 -7.64 -7.02
N LEU A 54 11.95 -6.73 -7.89
CA LEU A 54 10.74 -6.86 -8.71
C LEU A 54 9.52 -7.25 -7.88
N SER A 55 9.38 -6.60 -6.73
CA SER A 55 8.30 -6.82 -5.78
C SER A 55 7.62 -5.51 -5.42
N GLY A 56 6.38 -5.56 -4.95
CA GLY A 56 5.66 -4.38 -4.48
C GLY A 56 4.65 -4.69 -3.41
N GLY A 57 4.30 -3.65 -2.66
CA GLY A 57 3.28 -3.65 -1.64
C GLY A 57 2.12 -2.78 -2.08
N ILE A 58 0.91 -3.18 -1.69
CA ILE A 58 -0.33 -2.48 -2.03
C ILE A 58 -1.12 -2.23 -0.76
N VAL A 59 -1.71 -1.06 -0.66
CA VAL A 59 -2.72 -0.74 0.36
C VAL A 59 -3.96 -0.25 -0.38
N TRP A 60 -5.11 -0.84 -0.07
CA TRP A 60 -6.40 -0.31 -0.49
C TRP A 60 -7.16 0.24 0.71
N MET A 61 -7.74 1.42 0.57
CA MET A 61 -8.52 2.08 1.60
C MET A 61 -9.94 2.33 1.09
N ALA A 62 -10.92 1.93 1.90
CA ALA A 62 -12.32 2.21 1.68
C ALA A 62 -12.66 3.68 1.95
N GLY A 63 -13.20 4.37 0.95
CA GLY A 63 -13.88 5.65 1.12
C GLY A 63 -15.26 5.51 1.78
N THR A 64 -15.95 6.63 1.92
CA THR A 64 -17.17 6.75 2.73
C THR A 64 -18.37 5.91 2.27
N ALA A 65 -18.55 5.63 0.98
CA ALA A 65 -19.67 4.80 0.50
C ALA A 65 -19.41 3.30 0.41
N HIS A 66 -18.22 2.80 0.78
CA HIS A 66 -17.87 1.39 0.53
C HIS A 66 -18.43 0.40 1.59
N GLU A 67 -19.40 0.82 2.40
CA GLU A 67 -20.13 -0.05 3.35
C GLU A 67 -20.83 -1.25 2.67
N ARG A 68 -21.07 -1.18 1.36
CA ARG A 68 -21.83 -2.19 0.59
C ARG A 68 -21.19 -3.58 0.53
N HIS A 69 -19.88 -3.71 0.73
CA HIS A 69 -19.17 -4.99 0.67
C HIS A 69 -18.53 -5.39 2.01
N GLY A 70 -19.05 -4.86 3.13
CA GLY A 70 -18.58 -5.18 4.47
C GLY A 70 -17.26 -4.51 4.85
N ALA A 71 -16.81 -3.53 4.06
CA ALA A 71 -15.71 -2.63 4.43
C ALA A 71 -16.30 -1.37 5.08
N THR A 72 -15.91 -1.07 6.31
CA THR A 72 -16.31 0.20 6.95
C THR A 72 -15.45 1.33 6.40
N THR A 73 -16.00 2.55 6.32
CA THR A 73 -15.25 3.77 5.99
C THR A 73 -13.91 3.82 6.75
N GLY A 74 -12.82 4.09 6.02
CA GLY A 74 -11.47 4.18 6.61
C GLY A 74 -10.82 2.83 6.91
N GLN A 75 -11.48 1.71 6.61
CA GLN A 75 -10.87 0.40 6.73
C GLN A 75 -9.79 0.22 5.67
N VAL A 76 -8.64 -0.26 6.12
CA VAL A 76 -7.47 -0.50 5.30
C VAL A 76 -7.31 -2.00 5.05
N TRP A 77 -6.98 -2.33 3.81
CA TRP A 77 -6.77 -3.69 3.36
C TRP A 77 -5.42 -3.80 2.66
N VAL A 78 -4.76 -4.93 2.87
CA VAL A 78 -3.50 -5.27 2.23
C VAL A 78 -3.62 -6.65 1.57
N PRO A 79 -2.83 -6.96 0.53
CA PRO A 79 -2.87 -8.25 -0.12
C PRO A 79 -2.56 -9.42 0.82
N ASP A 80 -3.16 -10.57 0.52
CA ASP A 80 -2.79 -11.83 1.13
C ASP A 80 -1.83 -12.62 0.22
N GLY A 81 -0.56 -12.23 0.25
CA GLY A 81 0.52 -12.83 -0.54
C GLY A 81 0.93 -14.24 -0.10
N GLY A 82 0.29 -14.79 0.95
CA GLY A 82 0.57 -16.12 1.48
C GLY A 82 1.71 -16.15 2.50
N ALA A 83 2.44 -17.26 2.57
CA ALA A 83 3.58 -17.40 3.45
C ALA A 83 4.78 -16.63 2.89
N PRO A 84 5.58 -15.96 3.74
CA PRO A 84 6.74 -15.21 3.27
C PRO A 84 7.75 -16.18 2.64
N GLY A 85 8.32 -15.78 1.52
CA GLY A 85 9.40 -16.52 0.88
C GLY A 85 10.66 -16.56 1.75
N PRO A 86 11.64 -17.41 1.41
CA PRO A 86 12.90 -17.50 2.16
C PRO A 86 13.75 -16.23 2.06
N VAL A 87 13.52 -15.40 1.03
CA VAL A 87 14.20 -14.13 0.83
C VAL A 87 13.30 -13.01 1.35
N ARG A 88 13.77 -12.34 2.40
CA ARG A 88 13.11 -11.14 2.92
C ARG A 88 13.17 -10.05 1.87
N THR A 89 12.00 -9.59 1.44
CA THR A 89 11.89 -8.50 0.48
C THR A 89 11.44 -7.25 1.22
N ALA A 90 12.34 -6.27 1.30
CA ALA A 90 12.03 -4.98 1.89
C ALA A 90 11.40 -4.09 0.81
N VAL A 91 10.06 -4.01 0.83
CA VAL A 91 9.35 -2.96 0.12
C VAL A 91 9.04 -1.88 1.14
N VAL A 92 9.59 -0.68 0.93
CA VAL A 92 9.28 0.45 1.78
C VAL A 92 7.76 0.70 1.70
N ALA A 93 7.14 1.01 2.83
CA ALA A 93 5.71 1.36 2.91
C ALA A 93 5.46 2.86 2.95
N ASP A 94 6.38 3.64 3.52
CA ASP A 94 6.39 5.09 3.44
C ASP A 94 7.80 5.64 3.13
N PRO A 95 8.01 6.52 2.14
CA PRO A 95 9.35 7.06 1.90
C PRO A 95 9.80 8.08 2.96
N HIS A 96 8.87 8.64 3.74
CA HIS A 96 9.16 9.66 4.76
C HIS A 96 9.34 9.07 6.16
N VAL A 97 8.89 7.83 6.37
CA VAL A 97 9.03 7.10 7.63
C VAL A 97 9.61 5.73 7.28
N PRO A 98 10.66 5.23 7.95
CA PRO A 98 11.29 3.95 7.60
C PRO A 98 10.42 2.73 7.98
N THR A 99 9.20 2.66 7.45
CA THR A 99 8.28 1.53 7.55
C THR A 99 8.35 0.70 6.30
N PHE A 100 8.08 -0.59 6.45
CA PHE A 100 8.12 -1.58 5.39
C PHE A 100 6.82 -2.37 5.39
N PHE A 101 6.39 -2.79 4.21
CA PHE A 101 5.26 -3.70 4.08
C PHE A 101 5.57 -5.02 4.81
N SER A 102 4.53 -5.63 5.38
CA SER A 102 4.65 -7.01 5.85
C SER A 102 5.04 -7.92 4.68
N GLU A 103 5.98 -8.83 4.91
CA GLU A 103 6.44 -9.78 3.89
C GLU A 103 5.29 -10.61 3.30
N ARG A 104 4.24 -10.85 4.08
CA ARG A 104 3.02 -11.57 3.65
C ARG A 104 2.04 -10.71 2.86
N SER A 105 2.31 -9.41 2.75
CA SER A 105 1.54 -8.44 1.95
C SER A 105 2.30 -7.96 0.72
N VAL A 106 3.54 -8.43 0.53
CA VAL A 106 4.34 -8.15 -0.65
C VAL A 106 3.96 -9.13 -1.75
N LEU A 107 3.81 -8.61 -2.97
CA LEU A 107 3.49 -9.35 -4.17
C LEU A 107 4.61 -9.22 -5.21
N PRO A 108 4.76 -10.19 -6.12
CA PRO A 108 5.54 -10.00 -7.34
C PRO A 108 5.02 -8.80 -8.15
N ILE A 109 5.91 -8.06 -8.81
CA ILE A 109 5.54 -6.86 -9.57
C ILE A 109 4.52 -7.14 -10.69
N SER A 110 4.47 -8.36 -11.22
CA SER A 110 3.45 -8.76 -12.21
C SER A 110 2.05 -8.70 -11.62
N GLN A 111 1.85 -9.22 -10.41
CA GLN A 111 0.55 -9.16 -9.71
C GLN A 111 0.21 -7.73 -9.31
N VAL A 112 1.19 -6.93 -8.90
CA VAL A 112 0.96 -5.49 -8.63
C VAL A 112 0.41 -4.77 -9.85
N ARG A 113 0.93 -5.07 -11.04
CA ARG A 113 0.44 -4.51 -12.30
C ARG A 113 -0.97 -4.99 -12.64
N GLU A 114 -1.30 -6.25 -12.37
CA GLU A 114 -2.65 -6.79 -12.55
C GLU A 114 -3.66 -6.08 -11.65
N VAL A 115 -3.35 -5.92 -10.36
CA VAL A 115 -4.19 -5.19 -9.39
C VAL A 115 -4.42 -3.74 -9.83
N LEU A 116 -3.34 -3.05 -10.23
CA LEU A 116 -3.42 -1.68 -10.73
C LEU A 116 -4.29 -1.57 -11.99
N ALA A 117 -4.09 -2.48 -12.94
CA ALA A 117 -4.83 -2.49 -14.19
C ALA A 117 -6.33 -2.71 -13.94
N GLU A 118 -6.68 -3.68 -13.08
CA GLU A 118 -8.07 -3.93 -12.68
C GLU A 118 -8.70 -2.69 -12.03
N PHE A 119 -8.03 -2.12 -11.03
CA PHE A 119 -8.53 -0.95 -10.31
C PHE A 119 -8.83 0.24 -11.23
N VAL A 120 -7.92 0.51 -12.18
CA VAL A 120 -8.06 1.62 -13.14
C VAL A 120 -9.09 1.33 -14.22
N MET A 121 -9.19 0.08 -14.68
CA MET A 121 -10.09 -0.31 -15.76
C MET A 121 -11.55 -0.43 -15.32
N GLU A 122 -11.79 -0.89 -14.10
CA GLU A 122 -13.15 -1.01 -13.57
C GLU A 122 -13.74 0.34 -13.15
N ASP A 123 -12.89 1.30 -12.77
CA ASP A 123 -13.27 2.66 -12.33
C ASP A 123 -14.44 2.67 -11.32
N SER A 124 -14.45 1.66 -10.46
CA SER A 124 -15.50 1.43 -9.47
C SER A 124 -15.12 1.99 -8.10
N GLY A 125 -13.82 2.19 -7.85
CA GLY A 125 -13.28 2.41 -6.51
C GLY A 125 -13.29 1.14 -5.63
N GLU A 126 -13.87 0.04 -6.12
CA GLU A 126 -13.92 -1.22 -5.40
C GLU A 126 -12.52 -1.81 -5.23
N ARG A 127 -12.41 -2.69 -4.24
CA ARG A 127 -11.18 -3.43 -4.01
C ARG A 127 -10.98 -4.46 -5.14
N PRO A 128 -9.82 -4.46 -5.83
CA PRO A 128 -9.54 -5.40 -6.92
C PRO A 128 -9.66 -6.87 -6.48
N ARG A 129 -10.12 -7.75 -7.37
CA ARG A 129 -10.40 -9.17 -7.12
C ARG A 129 -9.29 -10.10 -7.62
N SER A 130 -8.34 -9.58 -8.40
CA SER A 130 -7.13 -10.29 -8.85
C SER A 130 -6.26 -10.81 -7.71
N VAL A 131 -6.43 -10.29 -6.48
CA VAL A 131 -5.78 -10.79 -5.28
C VAL A 131 -6.77 -10.94 -4.12
N SER A 132 -6.40 -11.81 -3.18
CA SER A 132 -7.06 -11.88 -1.88
C SER A 132 -6.59 -10.75 -0.97
N TRP A 133 -7.43 -10.35 -0.02
CA TRP A 133 -7.16 -9.23 0.88
C TRP A 133 -7.42 -9.60 2.32
N VAL A 134 -6.65 -9.00 3.21
CA VAL A 134 -6.87 -9.04 4.66
C VAL A 134 -6.88 -7.64 5.25
N ALA A 135 -7.46 -7.51 6.45
CA ALA A 135 -7.43 -6.26 7.19
C ALA A 135 -5.98 -5.88 7.51
N GLY A 136 -5.63 -4.62 7.27
CA GLY A 136 -4.28 -4.10 7.44
C GLY A 136 -4.27 -2.67 7.95
N GLN A 137 -3.11 -2.04 7.82
CA GLN A 137 -2.83 -0.66 8.21
C GLN A 137 -2.21 0.10 7.05
N LEU A 138 -2.19 1.44 7.14
CA LEU A 138 -1.63 2.32 6.10
C LEU A 138 -0.13 2.13 5.84
N ASP A 139 0.57 1.57 6.82
CA ASP A 139 1.99 1.22 6.74
C ASP A 139 2.22 -0.16 6.09
N GLY A 140 1.19 -0.79 5.53
CA GLY A 140 1.32 -2.08 4.86
C GLY A 140 1.45 -3.27 5.81
N SER A 141 1.27 -3.07 7.11
CA SER A 141 1.20 -4.17 8.09
C SER A 141 -0.18 -4.82 8.09
N ARG A 142 -0.22 -6.11 8.47
CA ARG A 142 -1.46 -6.87 8.58
C ARG A 142 -1.97 -6.85 10.01
N MET A 143 -3.29 -6.81 10.19
CA MET A 143 -3.90 -6.86 11.52
C MET A 143 -3.97 -8.27 12.12
N ASP A 144 -3.84 -9.31 11.29
CA ASP A 144 -3.79 -10.71 11.72
C ASP A 144 -2.37 -11.17 12.13
N GLU A 145 -1.37 -10.30 11.97
CA GLU A 145 -0.01 -10.56 12.41
C GLU A 145 0.20 -10.02 13.83
N PRO A 146 0.98 -10.73 14.66
CA PRO A 146 1.46 -10.16 15.91
C PRO A 146 2.19 -8.86 15.59
N ARG A 147 1.67 -7.74 16.10
CA ARG A 147 2.39 -6.48 16.04
C ARG A 147 3.77 -6.76 16.64
N PRO A 148 4.88 -6.53 15.91
CA PRO A 148 6.18 -6.64 16.52
C PRO A 148 6.16 -5.75 17.77
N PRO A 149 6.71 -6.21 18.91
CA PRO A 149 6.76 -5.38 20.10
C PRO A 149 7.31 -4.04 19.65
N ALA A 150 6.63 -2.95 20.04
CA ALA A 150 7.10 -1.60 19.77
C ALA A 150 8.57 -1.64 20.12
N SER A 151 9.42 -1.54 19.10
CA SER A 151 10.85 -1.70 19.34
C SER A 151 11.15 -0.67 20.42
N LEU A 152 11.76 -1.11 21.52
CA LEU A 152 12.34 -0.21 22.52
C LEU A 152 13.49 0.53 21.82
N THR A 153 13.18 1.34 20.81
CA THR A 153 14.09 2.25 20.13
C THR A 153 13.98 3.56 20.87
N SER A 154 14.40 3.48 22.12
CA SER A 154 14.94 4.56 22.91
C SER A 154 15.46 3.83 24.15
N ASP A 155 16.67 3.28 24.12
CA ASP A 155 17.81 4.07 24.61
C ASP A 155 17.58 5.56 24.40
N ASP A 156 16.70 6.13 25.22
CA ASP A 156 16.61 7.58 25.36
C ASP A 156 17.96 8.03 25.92
N PRO A 157 18.76 8.79 25.17
CA PRO A 157 20.00 9.33 25.70
C PRO A 157 19.74 10.39 26.79
N TRP A 158 18.48 10.70 27.10
CA TRP A 158 18.03 11.69 28.06
C TRP A 158 17.10 11.16 29.18
N ALA A 159 16.91 9.84 29.32
CA ALA A 159 16.17 9.26 30.44
C ALA A 159 16.98 9.20 31.75
#